data_AF-A0A3D9MNQ5-F1
#
_entry.id   AF-A0A3D9MNQ5-F1
#
_cell.length_a   1.000
_cell.length_b   1.000
_cell.length_c   1.000
_cell.angle_alpha   90.00
_cell.angle_beta   90.00
_cell.angle_gamma   90.00
#
_symmetry.space_group_name_H-M   'P 1'
#
loop_
_entity.id
_entity.type
_entity.pdbx_description
1 polymer ?
#
loop_
_entity_poly.entity_id
_entity_poly.type
_entity_poly.pdbx_seq_one_letter_code
_entity_poly.pdbx_strand_id
1 'polypeptide(L)'
;MNQPMIGITAPLLSHGSAVWFSAHGFGWGYRAFAISYEVIFESLGARDATDEQIRLAFQLGKRKILQAVLQQELLPYEGQRIWLLLESPSLSTPPEEPDVPERVTDS
;
A
#
# COMPACT_ATOMS: atom_id res chain seq x y z
N MET A 1 19.20 7.63 -3.92
CA MET A 1 17.93 7.96 -4.60
C MET A 1 17.07 8.72 -3.61
N ASN A 2 16.66 9.94 -3.94
CA ASN A 2 15.78 10.76 -3.08
C ASN A 2 14.39 10.14 -3.14
N GLN A 3 13.96 9.44 -2.09
CA GLN A 3 12.55 9.07 -1.96
C GLN A 3 11.73 10.36 -2.03
N PRO A 4 10.67 10.43 -2.87
CA PRO A 4 9.81 11.59 -2.87
C PRO A 4 9.27 11.78 -1.45
N MET A 5 9.40 13.00 -0.92
CA MET A 5 8.94 13.33 0.42
C MET A 5 7.42 13.46 0.38
N ILE A 6 6.73 12.32 0.44
CA ILE A 6 5.28 12.23 0.43
C ILE A 6 4.78 12.22 1.87
N GLY A 7 3.95 13.19 2.20
CA GLY A 7 3.18 13.24 3.44
C GLY A 7 1.78 12.66 3.23
N ILE A 8 1.19 12.13 4.30
CA ILE A 8 -0.23 11.77 4.35
C ILE A 8 -0.94 12.54 5.45
N THR A 9 -2.19 12.91 5.21
CA THR A 9 -3.03 13.60 6.20
C THR A 9 -3.43 12.65 7.33
N ALA A 10 -3.98 13.22 8.41
CA ALA A 10 -4.64 12.43 9.44
C ALA A 10 -5.82 11.61 8.85
N PRO A 11 -6.13 10.43 9.41
CA PRO A 11 -7.23 9.61 8.95
C PRO A 11 -8.58 10.24 9.33
N LEU A 12 -9.49 10.30 8.36
CA LEU A 12 -10.91 10.56 8.56
C LEU A 12 -11.66 9.23 8.54
N LEU A 13 -12.40 8.95 9.61
CA LEU A 13 -13.16 7.71 9.77
C LEU A 13 -14.56 7.91 9.18
N SER A 14 -14.90 7.15 8.14
CA SER A 14 -16.20 7.22 7.48
C SER A 14 -17.12 6.13 8.03
N HIS A 15 -17.94 6.47 9.02
CA HIS A 15 -19.07 5.66 9.53
C HIS A 15 -18.79 4.15 9.66
N GLY A 16 -17.58 3.76 10.09
CA GLY A 16 -17.23 2.35 10.30
C GLY A 16 -16.93 1.51 9.05
N SER A 17 -16.89 2.10 7.85
CA SER A 17 -16.66 1.34 6.60
C SER A 17 -15.27 1.53 6.00
N ALA A 18 -14.72 2.75 6.10
CA ALA A 18 -13.44 3.08 5.49
C ALA A 18 -12.70 4.20 6.22
N VAL A 19 -11.38 4.16 6.13
CA VAL A 19 -10.46 5.23 6.53
C VAL A 19 -10.09 6.04 5.30
N TRP A 20 -10.43 7.32 5.30
CA TRP A 20 -10.07 8.25 4.22
C TRP A 20 -8.86 9.08 4.63
N PHE A 21 -8.00 9.37 3.67
CA PHE A 21 -6.88 10.28 3.86
C PHE A 21 -6.43 10.81 2.49
N SER A 22 -5.50 11.75 2.50
CA SER A 22 -4.88 12.26 1.28
C SER A 22 -3.38 12.16 1.37
N ALA A 23 -2.72 11.88 0.25
CA ALA A 23 -1.28 11.95 0.13
C ALA A 23 -0.88 13.17 -0.71
N HIS A 24 0.25 13.77 -0.37
CA HIS A 24 0.76 14.95 -1.05
C HIS A 24 2.29 14.99 -1.02
N GLY A 25 2.90 15.47 -2.09
CA GLY A 25 4.34 15.62 -2.18
C GLY A 25 4.75 16.49 -3.37
N PHE A 26 5.89 17.17 -3.23
CA PHE A 26 6.47 17.92 -4.34
C PHE A 26 6.84 16.97 -5.49
N GLY A 27 6.42 17.30 -6.71
CA GLY A 27 6.58 16.43 -7.89
C GLY A 27 5.60 15.26 -7.98
N TRP A 28 4.95 14.87 -6.87
CA TRP A 28 3.95 13.78 -6.84
C TRP A 28 2.50 14.27 -6.95
N GLY A 29 2.24 15.51 -6.51
CA GLY A 29 0.92 16.13 -6.54
C GLY A 29 0.09 15.80 -5.30
N TYR A 30 -1.24 15.74 -5.48
CA TYR A 30 -2.22 15.48 -4.41
C TYR A 30 -3.19 14.40 -4.87
N ARG A 31 -3.43 13.37 -4.05
CA ARG A 31 -4.42 12.32 -4.33
C ARG A 31 -5.18 11.89 -3.07
N ALA A 32 -6.47 11.60 -3.23
CA ALA A 32 -7.34 11.12 -2.16
C ALA A 32 -7.43 9.58 -2.15
N PHE A 33 -7.37 8.99 -0.96
CA PHE A 33 -7.38 7.54 -0.74
C PHE A 33 -8.45 7.09 0.25
N ALA A 34 -8.87 5.83 0.11
CA ALA A 34 -9.67 5.10 1.08
C ALA A 34 -9.07 3.71 1.35
N ILE A 35 -9.03 3.27 2.60
CA ILE A 35 -8.71 1.89 3.00
C ILE A 35 -9.94 1.34 3.73
N SER A 36 -10.41 0.14 3.37
CA SER A 36 -11.52 -0.50 4.10
C SER A 36 -11.08 -0.91 5.49
N TYR A 37 -12.02 -0.97 6.45
CA TYR A 37 -11.70 -1.42 7.80
C TYR A 37 -11.18 -2.87 7.82
N GLU A 38 -11.70 -3.73 6.95
CA GLU A 38 -11.21 -5.09 6.72
C GLU A 38 -9.70 -5.11 6.42
N VAL A 39 -9.25 -4.29 5.48
CA VAL A 39 -7.82 -4.18 5.16
C VAL A 39 -7.02 -3.61 6.34
N ILE A 40 -7.57 -2.68 7.12
CA ILE A 40 -6.91 -2.19 8.34
C ILE A 40 -6.73 -3.32 9.37
N PHE A 41 -7.72 -4.20 9.55
CA PHE A 41 -7.61 -5.35 10.46
C PHE A 41 -6.55 -6.33 9.97
N GLU A 42 -6.66 -6.78 8.72
CA GLU A 42 -5.82 -7.83 8.17
C GLU A 42 -4.37 -7.38 7.97
N SER A 43 -4.19 -6.15 7.47
CA SER A 43 -2.88 -5.69 7.02
C SER A 43 -2.14 -4.84 8.03
N LEU A 44 -2.84 -4.21 8.99
CA LEU A 44 -2.25 -3.33 10.00
C LEU A 44 -2.48 -3.83 11.45
N GLY A 45 -3.25 -4.89 11.63
CA GLY A 45 -3.39 -5.56 12.94
C GLY A 45 -4.29 -4.86 13.94
N ALA A 46 -5.26 -4.06 13.48
CA ALA A 46 -6.30 -3.54 14.38
C ALA A 46 -7.10 -4.70 14.99
N ARG A 47 -7.37 -4.63 16.30
CA ARG A 47 -8.05 -5.70 17.05
C ARG A 47 -9.57 -5.61 16.98
N ASP A 48 -10.10 -4.41 16.82
CA ASP A 48 -11.53 -4.12 16.74
C ASP A 48 -11.79 -2.85 15.93
N ALA A 49 -13.06 -2.62 15.58
CA ALA A 49 -13.51 -1.49 14.76
C ALA A 49 -13.67 -0.17 15.53
N THR A 50 -13.15 -0.05 16.75
CA THR A 50 -13.23 1.22 17.48
C THR A 50 -12.37 2.29 16.80
N ASP A 51 -12.85 3.52 16.83
CA ASP A 51 -12.16 4.66 16.22
C ASP A 51 -10.73 4.82 16.74
N GLU A 52 -10.49 4.51 18.02
CA GLU A 52 -9.17 4.56 18.64
C GLU A 52 -8.24 3.48 18.08
N GLN A 53 -8.69 2.23 17.99
CA GLN A 53 -7.88 1.14 17.42
C GLN A 53 -7.58 1.38 15.94
N ILE A 54 -8.55 1.87 15.17
CA ILE A 54 -8.35 2.19 13.75
C ILE A 54 -7.34 3.33 13.58
N ARG A 55 -7.45 4.40 14.37
CA ARG A 55 -6.47 5.51 14.32
C ARG A 55 -5.08 5.02 14.72
N LEU A 56 -4.98 4.20 15.76
CA LEU A 56 -3.70 3.64 16.21
C LEU A 56 -3.07 2.76 15.13
N ALA A 57 -3.82 1.82 14.55
CA ALA A 57 -3.35 0.96 13.46
C ALA A 57 -2.91 1.78 12.24
N PHE A 58 -3.64 2.84 11.88
CA PHE A 58 -3.23 3.77 10.83
C PHE A 58 -1.89 4.43 11.13
N GLN A 59 -1.67 4.91 12.36
CA GLN A 59 -0.40 5.53 12.76
C GLN A 59 0.77 4.54 12.73
N LEU A 60 0.58 3.34 13.29
CA LEU A 60 1.60 2.27 13.30
C LEU A 60 1.91 1.75 11.89
N GLY A 61 0.88 1.68 11.04
CA GLY A 61 0.94 1.21 9.66
C GLY A 61 1.43 2.24 8.63
N LYS A 62 1.76 3.47 9.05
CA LYS A 62 2.11 4.59 8.15
C LYS A 62 3.11 4.22 7.07
N ARG A 63 4.15 3.47 7.40
CA ARG A 63 5.18 3.06 6.43
C ARG A 63 4.61 2.16 5.33
N LYS A 64 3.76 1.18 5.68
CA LYS A 64 3.11 0.28 4.70
C LYS A 64 2.13 1.06 3.83
N ILE A 65 1.38 1.98 4.43
CA ILE A 65 0.46 2.88 3.70
C ILE A 65 1.24 3.73 2.70
N LEU A 66 2.35 4.35 3.11
CA LEU A 66 3.19 5.16 2.21
C LEU A 66 3.74 4.35 1.05
N GLN A 67 4.19 3.11 1.28
CA GLN A 67 4.65 2.21 0.21
C GLN A 67 3.53 1.92 -0.80
N ALA A 68 2.34 1.59 -0.32
CA ALA A 68 1.19 1.35 -1.19
C ALA A 68 0.80 2.62 -1.98
N VAL A 69 0.84 3.80 -1.34
CA VAL A 69 0.60 5.10 -2.02
C VAL A 69 1.61 5.36 -3.13
N LEU A 70 2.90 5.10 -2.87
CA LEU A 70 3.96 5.27 -3.87
C LEU A 70 3.75 4.40 -5.11
N GLN A 71 3.21 3.19 -4.95
CA GLN A 71 2.87 2.32 -6.07
C GLN A 71 1.77 2.90 -6.98
N GLN A 72 0.99 3.87 -6.50
CA GLN A 72 -0.07 4.51 -7.28
C GLN A 72 0.46 5.66 -8.16
N GLU A 73 1.73 6.08 -8.01
CA GLU A 73 2.30 7.25 -8.70
C GLU A 73 2.15 7.19 -10.22
N LEU A 74 2.41 6.03 -10.82
CA LEU A 74 2.41 5.83 -12.27
C LEU A 74 1.00 5.73 -12.87
N LEU A 75 -0.04 5.60 -12.04
CA LEU A 75 -1.41 5.48 -12.51
C LEU A 75 -2.00 6.87 -12.81
N PRO A 76 -2.76 7.01 -13.91
CA PRO A 76 -3.52 8.23 -14.19
C PRO A 76 -4.45 8.60 -13.03
N TYR A 77 -4.57 9.90 -12.78
CA TYR A 77 -5.39 10.43 -11.69
C TYR A 77 -6.31 11.54 -12.19
N GLU A 78 -7.61 11.28 -12.12
CA GLU A 78 -8.69 12.16 -12.59
C GLU A 78 -9.41 12.86 -11.42
N GLY A 79 -8.78 12.93 -10.24
CA GLY A 79 -9.37 13.55 -9.05
C GLY A 79 -10.32 12.65 -8.26
N GLN A 80 -10.50 11.39 -8.66
CA GLN A 80 -11.30 10.42 -7.92
C GLN A 80 -10.66 10.02 -6.57
N ARG A 81 -11.41 9.31 -5.73
CA ARG A 81 -10.82 8.65 -4.56
C ARG A 81 -10.36 7.24 -4.94
N ILE A 82 -9.10 6.93 -4.63
CA ILE A 82 -8.49 5.63 -4.93
C ILE A 82 -8.68 4.69 -3.73
N TRP A 83 -9.22 3.50 -3.95
CA TRP A 83 -9.22 2.43 -2.95
C TRP A 83 -7.82 1.82 -2.87
N LEU A 84 -7.19 1.94 -1.70
CA LEU A 84 -5.82 1.51 -1.49
C LEU A 84 -5.80 0.13 -0.86
N LEU A 85 -5.23 -0.82 -1.58
CA LEU A 85 -4.92 -2.14 -1.06
C LEU A 85 -3.55 -2.10 -0.39
N LEU A 86 -3.43 -2.74 0.78
CA LEU A 86 -2.18 -2.84 1.51
C LEU A 86 -1.59 -4.23 1.29
N GLU A 87 -1.02 -4.45 0.09
CA GLU A 87 -0.34 -5.70 -0.18
C GLU A 87 0.74 -5.96 0.88
N SER A 88 0.74 -7.18 1.42
CA SER A 88 1.93 -7.69 2.09
C SER A 88 3.03 -7.76 1.02
N PRO A 89 4.27 -7.32 1.29
CA PRO A 89 5.33 -7.47 0.31
C PRO A 89 5.42 -8.94 -0.06
N SER A 90 5.01 -9.28 -1.28
CA SER A 90 5.20 -10.61 -1.84
C SER A 90 6.67 -10.94 -1.66
N LEU A 91 6.95 -12.03 -0.94
CA LEU A 91 8.25 -12.66 -0.91
C LEU A 91 8.74 -12.71 -2.34
N SER A 92 9.85 -12.02 -2.60
CA SER A 92 10.60 -12.06 -3.85
C SER A 92 10.62 -13.49 -4.36
N THR A 93 9.91 -13.78 -5.44
CA THR A 93 10.14 -15.00 -6.20
C THR A 93 11.57 -14.85 -6.75
N PRO A 94 12.52 -15.72 -6.38
CA PRO A 94 13.85 -15.66 -6.99
C PRO A 94 13.70 -15.91 -8.50
N PRO A 95 14.60 -15.35 -9.33
CA PRO A 95 14.55 -15.63 -10.76
C PRO A 95 14.72 -17.13 -10.95
N GLU A 96 13.75 -17.75 -11.60
CA GLU A 96 13.80 -19.12 -12.08
C GLU A 96 15.02 -19.23 -13.00
N GLU A 97 16.11 -19.84 -12.52
CA GLU A 97 17.25 -20.20 -13.36
C GLU A 97 16.73 -21.10 -14.48
N PRO A 98 17.03 -20.79 -15.75
CA PRO A 98 16.62 -21.66 -16.84
C PRO A 98 17.37 -22.99 -16.72
N ASP A 99 16.61 -24.06 -16.50
CA ASP A 99 17.03 -25.45 -16.59
C ASP A 99 17.67 -25.69 -17.97
N VAL A 100 19.00 -25.81 -17.99
CA VAL A 100 19.76 -26.13 -19.20
C VAL A 100 19.65 -27.64 -19.40
N PRO A 101 19.06 -28.14 -20.51
CA PRO A 101 19.00 -29.57 -20.72
C PRO A 101 20.42 -30.10 -20.98
N GLU A 102 20.82 -31.10 -20.17
CA GLU A 102 22.02 -31.90 -20.39
C GLU A 102 22.05 -32.37 -21.85
N ARG A 103 23.07 -31.93 -22.60
CA ARG A 103 23.39 -32.54 -23.89
C ARG A 103 23.83 -33.97 -23.62
N VAL A 104 22.94 -34.91 -23.92
CA VAL A 104 23.30 -36.31 -24.16
C VAL A 104 24.27 -36.31 -25.33
N THR A 105 25.57 -36.42 -25.06
CA THR A 105 26.56 -36.81 -26.06
C THR A 105 26.53 -38.32 -26.16
N ASP A 106 25.81 -38.80 -27.19
CA ASP A 106 26.00 -40.14 -27.74
C ASP A 106 27.29 -40.12 -28.58
N SER A 107 28.31 -40.87 -28.15
CA SER A 107 29.40 -41.45 -28.98
C SER A 107 30.28 -42.37 -28.13
#